data_AF-A0A9E4MIT6-F1
#
_entry.id   AF-A0A9E4MIT6-F1
#
_cell.length_a   1.000
_cell.length_b   1.000
_cell.length_c   1.000
_cell.angle_alpha   90.00
_cell.angle_beta   90.00
_cell.angle_gamma   90.00
#
_symmetry.space_group_name_H-M   'P 1'
#
loop_
_entity.id
_entity.type
_entity.pdbx_description
1 polymer ?
#
loop_
_entity_poly.entity_id
_entity_poly.type
_entity_poly.pdbx_seq_one_letter_code
_entity_poly.pdbx_strand_id
1 'polypeptide(L)'
;MTPDWAPNIHPMIVHFPIALLVAGLVADLLSLILSRRPALRDAATWLYCAGAAGAIAAYLTGENAADSMLLPAEVAPLVDVHDNWAFRTMLLFTLLAAARVALPFFMTLKAPAWWAAFVLALAGLGMLFQTADHGAQLVYEHGLGVQAITTDAPVEELVPEVAAGQLDPGPIDLGDGSWVWRPVQGADAVLAEQFTWVQNSSAGLSAAMVDDAEKGAVLGLHPAGAPALLVSGGAIDAAQADVHVNVDQLDGELRILLHASDADNFDYFSVDGTTAALGRVEDGAATVFEKQEIDASGWLFLRVFGGDGHFRGYVNGDLVAHGHADDLPPGPFGLQVSGSGMVLVEQIQVQAVGESD
;
A
#
# COMPACT_ATOMS: atom_id res chain seq x y z
N MET A 1 10.70 -13.18 18.42
CA MET A 1 10.21 -13.81 17.19
C MET A 1 8.72 -14.02 17.38
N THR A 2 7.92 -13.31 16.60
CA THR A 2 6.48 -13.58 16.51
C THR A 2 6.27 -14.81 15.62
N PRO A 3 5.17 -15.57 15.79
CA PRO A 3 4.80 -16.63 14.86
C PRO A 3 4.44 -16.06 13.49
N ASP A 4 4.64 -16.83 12.41
CA ASP A 4 4.34 -16.40 11.03
C ASP A 4 2.88 -15.96 10.83
N TRP A 5 1.94 -16.53 11.60
CA TRP A 5 0.52 -16.16 11.57
C TRP A 5 0.20 -14.82 12.25
N ALA A 6 1.15 -14.24 12.98
CA ALA A 6 1.05 -12.96 13.67
C ALA A 6 2.26 -12.08 13.31
N PRO A 7 2.22 -11.40 12.15
CA PRO A 7 3.37 -10.64 11.64
C PRO A 7 3.85 -9.54 12.61
N ASN A 8 2.97 -9.06 13.49
CA ASN A 8 3.34 -8.17 14.57
C ASN A 8 2.56 -8.51 15.86
N ILE A 9 3.01 -7.98 17.00
CA ILE A 9 2.38 -8.23 18.30
C ILE A 9 1.19 -7.32 18.61
N HIS A 10 0.97 -6.26 17.83
CA HIS A 10 0.00 -5.21 18.14
C HIS A 10 -1.43 -5.76 18.34
N PRO A 11 -1.99 -6.61 17.45
CA PRO A 11 -3.30 -7.24 17.64
C PRO A 11 -3.42 -8.06 18.95
N MET A 12 -2.31 -8.57 19.50
CA MET A 12 -2.34 -9.25 20.80
C MET A 12 -2.43 -8.24 21.95
N ILE A 13 -1.69 -7.13 21.85
CA ILE A 13 -1.60 -6.12 22.91
C ILE A 13 -2.88 -5.31 23.06
N VAL A 14 -3.62 -5.04 21.98
CA VAL A 14 -4.84 -4.19 22.03
C VAL A 14 -5.95 -4.73 22.96
N HIS A 15 -5.96 -6.04 23.24
CA HIS A 15 -6.94 -6.65 24.15
C HIS A 15 -6.84 -6.13 25.59
N PHE A 16 -5.61 -5.81 26.04
CA PHE A 16 -5.36 -5.34 27.40
C PHE A 16 -5.96 -3.96 27.69
N PRO A 17 -5.65 -2.88 26.94
CA PRO A 17 -6.29 -1.59 27.17
C PRO A 17 -7.81 -1.67 27.03
N ILE A 18 -8.34 -2.41 26.04
CA ILE A 18 -9.78 -2.56 25.86
C ILE A 18 -10.43 -3.14 27.12
N ALA A 19 -9.97 -4.30 27.58
CA ALA A 19 -10.55 -4.97 28.73
C ALA A 19 -10.37 -4.17 30.04
N LEU A 20 -9.17 -3.63 30.28
CA LEU A 20 -8.83 -2.93 31.52
C LEU A 20 -9.54 -1.58 31.65
N LEU A 21 -9.64 -0.81 30.57
CA LEU A 21 -10.32 0.49 30.57
C LEU A 21 -11.84 0.33 30.73
N VAL A 22 -12.44 -0.65 30.05
CA VAL A 22 -13.86 -0.98 30.22
C VAL A 22 -14.15 -1.47 31.64
N ALA A 23 -13.31 -2.37 32.18
CA ALA A 23 -13.44 -2.83 33.56
C ALA A 23 -13.24 -1.67 34.56
N GLY A 24 -12.31 -0.76 34.28
CA GLY A 24 -12.08 0.46 35.05
C GLY A 24 -13.33 1.33 35.11
N LEU A 25 -13.99 1.57 33.97
CA LEU A 25 -15.24 2.33 33.88
C LEU A 25 -16.38 1.68 34.67
N VAL A 26 -16.54 0.37 34.56
CA VAL A 26 -17.56 -0.38 35.33
C VAL A 26 -17.27 -0.29 36.83
N ALA A 27 -16.03 -0.51 37.26
CA ALA A 27 -15.64 -0.39 38.66
C ALA A 27 -15.86 1.05 39.18
N ASP A 28 -15.59 2.05 38.36
CA ASP A 28 -15.76 3.47 38.69
C ASP A 28 -17.23 3.82 38.88
N LEU A 29 -18.10 3.38 37.96
CA LEU A 29 -19.56 3.52 38.08
C LEU A 29 -20.09 2.84 39.36
N LEU A 30 -19.64 1.61 39.63
CA LEU A 30 -20.01 0.89 40.84
C LEU A 30 -19.51 1.62 42.10
N SER A 31 -18.34 2.26 42.06
CA SER A 31 -17.82 3.04 43.18
C SER A 31 -18.66 4.28 43.48
N LEU A 32 -19.22 4.91 42.43
CA LEU A 32 -20.09 6.08 42.56
C LEU A 32 -21.45 5.70 43.15
N ILE A 33 -22.05 4.60 42.67
CA ILE A 33 -23.36 4.11 43.13
C ILE A 33 -23.27 3.46 44.52
N LEU A 34 -22.20 2.70 44.79
CA LEU A 34 -21.98 1.96 46.04
C LEU A 34 -20.99 2.72 46.93
N SER A 35 -21.30 3.98 47.24
CA SER A 35 -20.37 4.96 47.83
C SER A 35 -19.77 4.59 49.20
N ARG A 36 -20.12 3.43 49.78
CA ARG A 36 -19.55 2.87 51.02
C ARG A 36 -18.40 1.87 50.79
N ARG A 37 -17.86 1.73 49.58
CA ARG A 37 -16.78 0.80 49.26
C ARG A 37 -15.56 1.49 48.63
N PRO A 38 -14.64 2.08 49.43
CA PRO A 38 -13.46 2.79 48.91
C PRO A 38 -12.56 1.89 48.04
N ALA A 39 -12.51 0.59 48.35
CA ALA A 39 -11.79 -0.40 47.56
C ALA A 39 -12.22 -0.46 46.07
N LEU A 40 -13.48 -0.14 45.73
CA LEU A 40 -13.92 -0.09 44.34
C LEU A 40 -13.30 1.09 43.59
N ARG A 41 -13.12 2.22 44.26
CA ARG A 41 -12.49 3.41 43.69
C ARG A 41 -10.99 3.21 43.49
N ASP A 42 -10.34 2.52 44.43
CA ASP A 42 -8.93 2.14 44.31
C ASP A 42 -8.76 1.12 43.17
N ALA A 43 -9.63 0.12 43.09
CA ALA A 43 -9.65 -0.84 41.98
C ALA A 43 -9.84 -0.15 40.62
N ALA A 44 -10.81 0.76 40.49
CA ALA A 44 -11.00 1.54 39.26
C ALA A 44 -9.75 2.34 38.89
N THR A 45 -9.08 2.97 39.88
CA THR A 45 -7.86 3.74 39.64
C THR A 45 -6.74 2.86 39.11
N TRP A 46 -6.49 1.71 39.74
CA TRP A 46 -5.46 0.78 39.27
C TRP A 46 -5.79 0.12 37.92
N LEU A 47 -7.08 -0.13 37.64
CA LEU A 47 -7.54 -0.58 36.33
C LEU A 47 -7.28 0.47 35.24
N TYR A 48 -7.57 1.75 35.49
CA TYR A 48 -7.22 2.82 34.55
C TYR A 48 -5.70 2.97 34.38
N CYS A 49 -4.90 2.82 35.45
CA CYS A 49 -3.44 2.84 35.34
C CYS A 49 -2.92 1.69 34.46
N ALA A 50 -3.39 0.46 34.71
CA ALA A 50 -3.00 -0.70 33.92
C ALA A 50 -3.49 -0.59 32.47
N GLY A 51 -4.71 -0.10 32.26
CA GLY A 51 -5.27 0.15 30.93
C GLY A 51 -4.52 1.24 30.17
N ALA A 52 -4.12 2.33 30.84
CA ALA A 52 -3.29 3.38 30.23
C ALA A 52 -1.89 2.86 29.84
N ALA A 53 -1.25 2.06 30.71
CA ALA A 53 0.01 1.41 30.38
C ALA A 53 -0.15 0.46 29.17
N GLY A 54 -1.25 -0.30 29.12
CA GLY A 54 -1.62 -1.12 27.97
C GLY A 54 -1.87 -0.30 26.69
N ALA A 55 -2.47 0.88 26.80
CA ALA A 55 -2.74 1.77 25.66
C ALA A 55 -1.45 2.38 25.11
N ILE A 56 -0.51 2.78 25.99
CA ILE A 56 0.83 3.22 25.57
C ILE A 56 1.56 2.09 24.85
N ALA A 57 1.55 0.88 25.42
CA ALA A 57 2.17 -0.29 24.78
C ALA A 57 1.52 -0.60 23.42
N ALA A 58 0.19 -0.58 23.35
CA ALA A 58 -0.54 -0.79 22.10
C ALA A 58 -0.16 0.25 21.05
N TYR A 59 -0.16 1.54 21.40
CA TYR A 59 0.23 2.63 20.51
C TYR A 59 1.65 2.45 19.95
N LEU A 60 2.64 2.24 20.82
CA LEU A 60 4.03 2.05 20.41
C LEU A 60 4.24 0.82 19.52
N THR A 61 3.55 -0.30 19.85
CA THR A 61 3.60 -1.49 19.00
C THR A 61 2.84 -1.32 17.68
N GLY A 62 1.86 -0.42 17.63
CA GLY A 62 1.10 -0.08 16.43
C GLY A 62 1.92 0.76 15.46
N GLU A 63 2.59 1.82 15.94
CA GLU A 63 3.52 2.60 15.12
C GLU A 63 4.62 1.71 14.54
N ASN A 64 5.24 0.86 15.37
CA ASN A 64 6.26 -0.06 14.89
C ASN A 64 5.73 -1.04 13.84
N ALA A 65 4.48 -1.48 13.96
CA ALA A 65 3.86 -2.34 12.97
C ALA A 65 3.61 -1.59 11.65
N ALA A 66 3.05 -0.39 11.70
CA ALA A 66 2.78 0.45 10.54
C ALA A 66 4.07 0.77 9.77
N ASP A 67 5.15 1.14 10.46
CA ASP A 67 6.45 1.45 9.86
C ASP A 67 7.13 0.24 9.20
N SER A 68 6.75 -0.98 9.60
CA SER A 68 7.37 -2.22 9.13
C SER A 68 6.63 -2.89 7.96
N MET A 69 5.49 -2.33 7.54
CA MET A 69 4.58 -2.98 6.59
C MET A 69 4.45 -2.20 5.29
N LEU A 70 4.36 -2.95 4.19
CA LEU A 70 3.96 -2.41 2.90
C LEU A 70 2.44 -2.20 2.89
N LEU A 71 1.99 -0.98 3.13
CA LEU A 71 0.56 -0.68 3.14
C LEU A 71 0.04 -0.49 1.70
N PRO A 72 -1.01 -1.21 1.28
CA PRO A 72 -1.71 -0.91 0.03
C PRO A 72 -2.20 0.53 0.04
N ALA A 73 -2.29 1.13 -1.15
CA ALA A 73 -2.65 2.54 -1.32
C ALA A 73 -3.96 2.91 -0.62
N GLU A 74 -4.95 2.05 -0.75
CA GLU A 74 -6.28 2.15 -0.15
C GLU A 74 -6.27 2.08 1.39
N VAL A 75 -5.28 1.41 1.98
CA VAL A 75 -5.27 1.09 3.41
C VAL A 75 -4.49 2.12 4.23
N ALA A 76 -3.48 2.79 3.63
CA ALA A 76 -2.64 3.73 4.36
C ALA A 76 -3.43 4.88 5.05
N PRO A 77 -4.41 5.55 4.41
CA PRO A 77 -5.20 6.60 5.07
C PRO A 77 -6.03 6.07 6.25
N LEU A 78 -6.47 4.81 6.18
CA LEU A 78 -7.23 4.17 7.25
C LEU A 78 -6.36 3.89 8.47
N VAL A 79 -5.08 3.57 8.26
CA VAL A 79 -4.08 3.43 9.32
C VAL A 79 -3.89 4.76 10.05
N ASP A 80 -3.79 5.88 9.33
CA ASP A 80 -3.66 7.22 9.94
C ASP A 80 -4.88 7.60 10.78
N VAL A 81 -6.08 7.28 10.28
CA VAL A 81 -7.34 7.50 11.03
C VAL A 81 -7.32 6.69 12.34
N HIS A 82 -6.95 5.42 12.27
CA HIS A 82 -6.81 4.56 13.45
C HIS A 82 -5.75 5.09 14.43
N ASP A 83 -4.56 5.48 13.93
CA ASP A 83 -3.45 5.99 14.73
C ASP A 83 -3.84 7.27 15.49
N ASN A 84 -4.45 8.22 14.81
CA ASN A 84 -4.87 9.48 15.42
C ASN A 84 -5.96 9.26 16.50
N TRP A 85 -6.87 8.30 16.32
CA TRP A 85 -7.78 7.88 17.40
C TRP A 85 -7.05 7.18 18.54
N ALA A 86 -6.09 6.30 18.24
CA ALA A 86 -5.28 5.60 19.21
C ALA A 86 -4.46 6.57 20.08
N PHE A 87 -3.78 7.54 19.47
CA PHE A 87 -3.02 8.58 20.15
C PHE A 87 -3.90 9.38 21.10
N ARG A 88 -5.06 9.85 20.64
CA ARG A 88 -5.99 10.64 21.47
C ARG A 88 -6.55 9.82 22.64
N THR A 89 -6.89 8.55 22.40
CA THR A 89 -7.37 7.63 23.43
C THR A 89 -6.29 7.35 24.47
N MET A 90 -5.08 7.04 24.03
CA MET A 90 -3.91 6.81 24.87
C MET A 90 -3.59 8.04 25.73
N LEU A 91 -3.59 9.23 25.12
CA LEU A 91 -3.32 10.48 25.83
C LEU A 91 -4.38 10.76 26.90
N LEU A 92 -5.68 10.65 26.55
CA LEU A 92 -6.77 10.89 27.49
C LEU A 92 -6.70 9.96 28.70
N PHE A 93 -6.55 8.64 28.47
CA PHE A 93 -6.52 7.68 29.57
C PHE A 93 -5.24 7.76 30.40
N THR A 94 -4.11 8.12 29.79
CA THR A 94 -2.86 8.39 30.52
C THR A 94 -3.02 9.59 31.45
N LEU A 95 -3.58 10.70 30.94
CA LEU A 95 -3.84 11.89 31.74
C LEU A 95 -4.87 11.63 32.84
N LEU A 96 -5.94 10.89 32.54
CA LEU A 96 -6.94 10.49 33.53
C LEU A 96 -6.33 9.63 34.64
N ALA A 97 -5.56 8.60 34.29
CA ALA A 97 -4.88 7.74 35.26
C ALA A 97 -3.91 8.54 36.14
N ALA A 98 -3.09 9.40 35.53
CA ALA A 98 -2.17 10.28 36.24
C ALA A 98 -2.91 11.22 37.21
N ALA A 99 -4.01 11.84 36.76
CA ALA A 99 -4.81 12.73 37.61
C ALA A 99 -5.46 11.99 38.78
N ARG A 100 -6.00 10.78 38.55
CA ARG A 100 -6.61 9.96 39.62
C ARG A 100 -5.61 9.55 40.69
N VAL A 101 -4.35 9.31 40.31
CA VAL A 101 -3.27 9.01 41.26
C VAL A 101 -2.76 10.29 41.94
N ALA A 102 -2.44 11.34 41.18
CA ALA A 102 -1.74 12.52 41.68
C ALA A 102 -2.63 13.46 42.52
N LEU A 103 -3.85 13.76 42.07
CA LEU A 103 -4.70 14.78 42.71
C LEU A 103 -5.02 14.50 44.19
N PRO A 104 -5.30 13.26 44.63
CA PRO A 104 -5.47 12.94 46.05
C PRO A 104 -4.28 13.31 46.96
N PHE A 105 -3.07 13.39 46.44
CA PHE A 105 -1.88 13.81 47.20
C PHE A 105 -1.84 15.33 47.41
N PHE A 106 -2.47 16.12 46.53
CA PHE A 106 -2.45 17.58 46.58
C PHE A 106 -3.74 18.17 47.16
N MET A 107 -4.87 17.46 47.09
CA MET A 107 -6.16 17.96 47.53
C MET A 107 -7.18 16.87 47.86
N THR A 108 -8.15 17.22 48.73
CA THR A 108 -9.29 16.35 49.04
C THR A 108 -10.35 16.43 47.94
N LEU A 109 -10.51 15.35 47.17
CA LEU A 109 -11.47 15.27 46.07
C LEU A 109 -12.90 14.98 46.58
N LYS A 110 -13.85 15.86 46.24
CA LYS A 110 -15.29 15.73 46.54
C LYS A 110 -16.03 14.95 45.46
N ALA A 111 -17.27 14.54 45.72
CA ALA A 111 -18.11 13.77 44.78
C ALA A 111 -18.19 14.35 43.35
N PRO A 112 -18.30 15.69 43.13
CA PRO A 112 -18.34 16.24 41.77
C PRO A 112 -17.07 15.95 40.95
N ALA A 113 -15.89 15.88 41.59
CA ALA A 113 -14.65 15.57 40.89
C ALA A 113 -14.63 14.11 40.39
N TRP A 114 -15.19 13.17 41.18
CA TRP A 114 -15.31 11.78 40.77
C TRP A 114 -16.33 11.59 39.65
N TRP A 115 -17.45 12.30 39.70
CA TRP A 115 -18.40 12.33 38.58
C TRP A 115 -17.79 12.93 37.31
N ALA A 116 -17.01 14.01 37.42
CA ALA A 116 -16.31 14.60 36.27
C ALA A 116 -15.30 13.62 35.66
N ALA A 117 -14.51 12.93 36.50
CA ALA A 117 -13.58 11.90 36.05
C ALA A 117 -14.30 10.73 35.35
N PHE A 118 -15.46 10.32 35.87
CA PHE A 118 -16.28 9.28 35.26
C PHE A 118 -16.85 9.70 33.90
N VAL A 119 -17.37 10.92 33.78
CA VAL A 119 -17.87 11.45 32.49
C VAL A 119 -16.73 11.55 31.47
N LEU A 120 -15.54 11.96 31.90
CA LEU A 120 -14.37 11.97 31.03
C LEU A 120 -13.96 10.56 30.57
N ALA A 121 -13.99 9.59 31.48
CA ALA A 121 -13.74 8.19 31.15
C ALA A 121 -14.80 7.62 30.19
N LEU A 122 -16.06 8.02 30.34
CA LEU A 122 -17.16 7.62 29.47
C LEU A 122 -16.99 8.21 28.05
N ALA A 123 -16.55 9.47 27.93
CA ALA A 123 -16.15 10.04 26.65
C ALA A 123 -14.95 9.28 26.06
N GLY A 124 -13.97 8.93 26.90
CA GLY A 124 -12.84 8.07 26.53
C GLY A 124 -13.26 6.70 26.01
N LEU A 125 -14.34 6.10 26.54
CA LEU A 125 -14.90 4.85 26.01
C LEU A 125 -15.39 5.02 24.57
N GLY A 126 -15.98 6.17 24.22
CA GLY A 126 -16.34 6.49 22.83
C GLY A 126 -15.11 6.56 21.92
N MET A 127 -14.02 7.17 22.39
CA MET A 127 -12.75 7.24 21.63
C MET A 127 -12.11 5.86 21.47
N LEU A 128 -12.15 5.04 22.53
CA LEU A 128 -11.70 3.66 22.51
C LEU A 128 -12.52 2.82 21.53
N PHE A 129 -13.83 3.05 21.46
CA PHE A 129 -14.70 2.42 20.46
C PHE A 129 -14.27 2.81 19.04
N GLN A 130 -14.09 4.10 18.74
CA GLN A 130 -13.61 4.52 17.41
C GLN A 130 -12.24 3.93 17.08
N THR A 131 -11.33 3.89 18.05
CA THR A 131 -10.00 3.27 17.88
C THR A 131 -10.14 1.79 17.53
N ALA A 132 -10.98 1.06 18.27
CA ALA A 132 -11.21 -0.37 18.06
C ALA A 132 -11.95 -0.66 16.75
N ASP A 133 -12.90 0.19 16.35
CA ASP A 133 -13.69 0.04 15.13
C ASP A 133 -12.80 0.20 13.89
N HIS A 134 -12.04 1.30 13.80
CA HIS A 134 -11.06 1.48 12.71
C HIS A 134 -9.96 0.41 12.75
N GLY A 135 -9.51 -0.01 13.93
CA GLY A 135 -8.54 -1.11 14.04
C GLY A 135 -9.10 -2.45 13.56
N ALA A 136 -10.38 -2.71 13.83
CA ALA A 136 -11.09 -3.88 13.34
C ALA A 136 -11.28 -3.82 11.82
N GLN A 137 -11.60 -2.64 11.26
CA GLN A 137 -11.68 -2.42 9.83
C GLN A 137 -10.38 -2.81 9.12
N LEU A 138 -9.24 -2.30 9.60
CA LEU A 138 -7.92 -2.65 9.06
C LEU A 138 -7.67 -4.16 9.01
N VAL A 139 -8.05 -4.89 10.07
CA VAL A 139 -7.80 -6.34 10.18
C VAL A 139 -8.82 -7.15 9.38
N TYR A 140 -10.12 -6.88 9.51
CA TYR A 140 -11.18 -7.74 8.99
C TYR A 140 -11.60 -7.40 7.57
N GLU A 141 -11.52 -6.13 7.18
CA GLU A 141 -11.84 -5.69 5.82
C GLU A 141 -10.60 -5.75 4.93
N HIS A 142 -9.46 -5.25 5.43
CA HIS A 142 -8.23 -5.13 4.63
C HIS A 142 -7.14 -6.16 4.96
N GLY A 143 -7.39 -7.10 5.88
CA GLY A 143 -6.44 -8.17 6.19
C GLY A 143 -5.13 -7.70 6.83
N LEU A 144 -5.08 -6.48 7.37
CA LEU A 144 -3.86 -5.89 7.91
C LEU A 144 -3.49 -6.52 9.27
N GLY A 145 -2.21 -6.80 9.49
CA GLY A 145 -1.72 -7.33 10.78
C GLY A 145 -2.05 -8.80 11.05
N VAL A 146 -2.64 -9.51 10.09
CA VAL A 146 -2.79 -10.96 10.08
C VAL A 146 -1.95 -11.55 8.93
N GLN A 147 -1.62 -12.84 9.02
CA GLN A 147 -1.06 -13.52 7.86
C GLN A 147 -2.07 -13.41 6.72
N ALA A 148 -1.67 -12.72 5.65
CA ALA A 148 -2.42 -12.73 4.41
C ALA A 148 -2.66 -14.19 4.06
N ILE A 149 -3.91 -14.55 3.77
CA ILE A 149 -4.13 -15.74 2.96
C ILE A 149 -3.44 -15.39 1.66
N THR A 150 -2.23 -15.91 1.45
CA THR A 150 -1.71 -16.12 0.11
C THR A 150 -2.69 -17.11 -0.50
N THR A 151 -3.83 -16.60 -0.97
CA THR A 151 -4.47 -17.17 -2.12
C THR A 151 -3.45 -16.92 -3.20
N ASP A 152 -2.51 -17.87 -3.28
CA ASP A 152 -1.78 -18.17 -4.49
C ASP A 152 -2.85 -18.42 -5.54
N ALA A 153 -3.29 -17.34 -6.15
CA ALA A 153 -3.16 -17.24 -7.57
C ALA A 153 -2.18 -16.07 -7.79
N PRO A 154 -0.94 -16.32 -8.27
CA PRO A 154 -0.45 -15.42 -9.29
C PRO A 154 -1.62 -15.22 -10.25
N VAL A 155 -1.74 -14.06 -10.88
CA VAL A 155 -2.74 -13.85 -11.94
C VAL A 155 -2.44 -14.73 -13.19
N GLU A 156 -1.73 -15.84 -13.03
CA GLU A 156 -1.86 -17.04 -13.85
C GLU A 156 -3.30 -17.47 -14.05
N GLU A 157 -4.21 -17.30 -13.07
CA GLU A 157 -5.58 -17.84 -13.21
C GLU A 157 -6.53 -16.99 -14.08
N LEU A 158 -6.19 -15.72 -14.38
CA LEU A 158 -6.99 -14.87 -15.29
C LEU A 158 -6.51 -14.90 -16.75
N VAL A 159 -5.34 -15.49 -17.02
CA VAL A 159 -4.83 -15.65 -18.38
C VAL A 159 -5.22 -17.04 -18.87
N PRO A 160 -6.05 -17.18 -19.91
CA PRO A 160 -6.28 -18.47 -20.53
C PRO A 160 -4.93 -19.08 -20.93
N GLU A 161 -4.66 -20.32 -20.53
CA GLU A 161 -3.47 -21.04 -20.99
C GLU A 161 -3.47 -21.02 -22.53
N VAL A 162 -2.53 -20.29 -23.13
CA VAL A 162 -2.42 -20.24 -24.59
C VAL A 162 -1.89 -21.61 -25.02
N ALA A 163 -2.75 -22.40 -25.67
CA ALA A 163 -2.40 -23.73 -26.11
C ALA A 163 -1.13 -23.71 -26.97
N ALA A 164 -0.23 -24.67 -26.76
CA ALA A 164 1.02 -24.78 -27.51
C ALA A 164 0.77 -24.72 -29.03
N GLY A 165 1.36 -23.72 -29.69
CA GLY A 165 1.24 -23.49 -31.14
C GLY A 165 0.14 -22.51 -31.57
N GLN A 166 -0.60 -21.91 -30.64
CA GLN A 166 -1.43 -20.74 -30.93
C GLN A 166 -0.55 -19.48 -31.05
N LEU A 167 -0.88 -18.61 -32.00
CA LEU A 167 -0.28 -17.28 -32.09
C LEU A 167 -0.68 -16.44 -30.86
N ASP A 168 0.19 -15.52 -30.49
CA ASP A 168 -0.03 -14.58 -29.39
C ASP A 168 -1.37 -13.84 -29.52
N PRO A 169 -2.24 -13.87 -28.49
CA PRO A 169 -3.56 -13.23 -28.54
C PRO A 169 -3.50 -11.70 -28.39
N GLY A 170 -2.36 -11.16 -27.95
CA GLY A 170 -2.21 -9.79 -27.52
C GLY A 170 -2.81 -9.49 -26.15
N PRO A 171 -2.88 -8.20 -25.78
CA PRO A 171 -3.51 -7.74 -24.56
C PRO A 171 -4.97 -8.20 -24.46
N ILE A 172 -5.27 -8.96 -23.41
CA ILE A 172 -6.61 -9.48 -23.11
C ILE A 172 -7.32 -8.47 -22.22
N ASP A 173 -8.35 -7.82 -22.76
CA ASP A 173 -9.24 -6.90 -22.04
C ASP A 173 -10.13 -7.66 -21.05
N LEU A 174 -10.22 -7.15 -19.81
CA LEU A 174 -11.01 -7.71 -18.72
C LEU A 174 -12.36 -6.99 -18.51
N GLY A 175 -12.63 -5.90 -19.24
CA GLY A 175 -13.95 -5.28 -19.37
C GLY A 175 -14.17 -3.97 -18.60
N ASP A 176 -13.23 -3.55 -17.75
CA ASP A 176 -13.28 -2.31 -16.95
C ASP A 176 -12.10 -1.36 -17.25
N GLY A 177 -11.38 -1.60 -18.34
CA GLY A 177 -10.13 -0.93 -18.67
C GLY A 177 -8.89 -1.72 -18.22
N SER A 178 -9.05 -2.67 -17.30
CA SER A 178 -7.99 -3.62 -16.93
C SER A 178 -7.69 -4.57 -18.09
N TRP A 179 -6.43 -4.95 -18.22
CA TRP A 179 -6.01 -5.93 -19.22
C TRP A 179 -4.75 -6.69 -18.77
N VAL A 180 -4.52 -7.84 -19.38
CA VAL A 180 -3.35 -8.67 -19.12
C VAL A 180 -2.72 -9.14 -20.43
N TRP A 181 -1.40 -9.17 -20.49
CA TRP A 181 -0.66 -9.70 -21.61
C TRP A 181 0.51 -10.55 -21.12
N ARG A 182 0.57 -11.80 -21.61
CA ARG A 182 1.68 -12.72 -21.42
C ARG A 182 2.23 -13.09 -22.80
N PRO A 183 3.32 -12.42 -23.24
CA PRO A 183 3.90 -12.66 -24.56
C PRO A 183 4.25 -14.14 -24.80
N VAL A 184 3.87 -14.65 -25.96
CA VAL A 184 4.23 -15.97 -26.47
C VAL A 184 4.68 -15.85 -27.93
N GLN A 185 4.84 -16.97 -28.63
CA GLN A 185 5.28 -16.94 -30.03
C GLN A 185 4.36 -16.06 -30.91
N GLY A 186 4.94 -15.04 -31.53
CA GLY A 186 4.22 -14.04 -32.34
C GLY A 186 3.97 -12.69 -31.63
N ALA A 187 4.38 -12.56 -30.37
CA ALA A 187 4.25 -11.31 -29.60
C ALA A 187 4.93 -10.10 -30.25
N ASP A 188 5.99 -10.33 -31.04
CA ASP A 188 6.68 -9.29 -31.81
C ASP A 188 5.76 -8.64 -32.85
N ALA A 189 4.92 -9.43 -33.52
CA ALA A 189 3.90 -8.92 -34.45
C ALA A 189 2.76 -8.22 -33.69
N VAL A 190 2.31 -8.79 -32.56
CA VAL A 190 1.30 -8.17 -31.69
C VAL A 190 1.74 -6.79 -31.21
N LEU A 191 2.99 -6.65 -30.76
CA LEU A 191 3.53 -5.36 -30.32
C LEU A 191 3.52 -4.34 -31.47
N ALA A 192 3.80 -4.78 -32.70
CA ALA A 192 3.80 -3.90 -33.87
C ALA A 192 2.39 -3.51 -34.33
N GLU A 193 1.40 -4.40 -34.17
CA GLU A 193 0.07 -4.27 -34.79
C GLU A 193 -1.03 -3.83 -33.82
N GLN A 194 -0.95 -4.20 -32.54
CA GLN A 194 -2.00 -3.97 -31.55
C GLN A 194 -1.67 -2.85 -30.55
N PHE A 195 -0.40 -2.54 -30.32
CA PHE A 195 -0.01 -1.41 -29.49
C PHE A 195 0.00 -0.11 -30.31
N THR A 196 -0.32 0.99 -29.64
CA THR A 196 -0.28 2.33 -30.26
C THR A 196 1.07 2.97 -30.00
N TRP A 197 1.78 3.36 -31.07
CA TRP A 197 3.06 4.06 -31.01
C TRP A 197 2.85 5.56 -30.84
N VAL A 198 3.28 6.11 -29.71
CA VAL A 198 3.13 7.53 -29.35
C VAL A 198 4.43 8.30 -29.65
N GLN A 199 5.58 7.67 -29.45
CA GLN A 199 6.89 8.24 -29.74
C GLN A 199 7.77 7.20 -30.44
N ASN A 200 8.37 7.58 -31.57
CA ASN A 200 9.09 6.67 -32.47
C ASN A 200 8.20 5.51 -32.99
N SER A 201 8.80 4.47 -33.56
CA SER A 201 8.12 3.31 -34.15
C SER A 201 8.91 2.03 -33.87
N SER A 202 8.53 0.92 -34.48
CA SER A 202 9.29 -0.34 -34.43
C SER A 202 10.75 -0.23 -34.92
N ALA A 203 11.11 0.86 -35.61
CA ALA A 203 12.50 1.17 -35.94
C ALA A 203 13.32 1.69 -34.75
N GLY A 204 12.67 2.29 -33.74
CA GLY A 204 13.28 2.78 -32.50
C GLY A 204 13.27 1.76 -31.37
N LEU A 205 12.37 0.77 -31.43
CA LEU A 205 12.27 -0.35 -30.49
C LEU A 205 11.81 -1.60 -31.25
N SER A 206 12.75 -2.51 -31.49
CA SER A 206 12.43 -3.79 -32.14
C SER A 206 12.13 -4.85 -31.10
N ALA A 207 11.22 -5.78 -31.45
CA ALA A 207 10.80 -6.86 -30.57
C ALA A 207 11.14 -8.21 -31.20
N ALA A 208 11.55 -9.16 -30.36
CA ALA A 208 11.80 -10.53 -30.78
C ALA A 208 11.55 -11.49 -29.61
N MET A 209 11.09 -12.71 -29.89
CA MET A 209 11.01 -13.74 -28.86
C MET A 209 12.40 -14.26 -28.49
N VAL A 210 12.66 -14.39 -27.19
CA VAL A 210 13.92 -14.86 -26.61
C VAL A 210 13.64 -16.09 -25.74
N ASP A 211 14.47 -17.11 -25.85
CA ASP A 211 14.43 -18.29 -24.99
C ASP A 211 15.27 -18.03 -23.74
N ASP A 212 14.61 -17.62 -22.66
CA ASP A 212 15.21 -17.36 -21.36
C ASP A 212 15.36 -18.66 -20.56
N ALA A 213 16.46 -18.79 -19.82
CA ALA A 213 16.78 -20.01 -19.09
C ALA A 213 15.83 -20.29 -17.90
N GLU A 214 15.22 -19.24 -17.33
CA GLU A 214 14.34 -19.33 -16.17
C GLU A 214 12.87 -19.32 -16.57
N LYS A 215 12.48 -18.44 -17.51
CA LYS A 215 11.08 -18.22 -17.90
C LYS A 215 10.69 -18.84 -19.23
N GLY A 216 11.62 -19.43 -19.97
CA GLY A 216 11.37 -19.96 -21.31
C GLY A 216 11.15 -18.84 -22.34
N ALA A 217 10.20 -19.01 -23.25
CA ALA A 217 9.96 -18.04 -24.31
C ALA A 217 9.34 -16.74 -23.76
N VAL A 218 10.08 -15.64 -23.85
CA VAL A 218 9.68 -14.29 -23.39
C VAL A 218 9.89 -13.24 -24.48
N LEU A 219 9.31 -12.06 -24.33
CA LEU A 219 9.48 -10.97 -25.29
C LEU A 219 10.73 -10.14 -24.97
N GLY A 220 11.68 -10.10 -25.90
CA GLY A 220 12.84 -9.21 -25.85
C GLY A 220 12.57 -7.91 -26.61
N LEU A 221 12.69 -6.78 -25.91
CA LEU A 221 12.60 -5.42 -26.45
C LEU A 221 14.00 -4.83 -26.60
N HIS A 222 14.33 -4.37 -27.80
CA HIS A 222 15.67 -3.91 -28.17
C HIS A 222 15.62 -2.43 -28.59
N PRO A 223 15.92 -1.49 -27.67
CA PRO A 223 15.92 -0.07 -28.00
C PRO A 223 17.09 0.29 -28.91
N ALA A 224 16.87 1.25 -29.81
CA ALA A 224 17.85 1.75 -30.77
C ALA A 224 18.24 3.22 -30.48
N GLY A 225 18.53 3.52 -29.21
CA GLY A 225 18.96 4.84 -28.76
C GLY A 225 17.81 5.72 -28.29
N ALA A 226 17.08 6.33 -29.24
CA ALA A 226 16.02 7.29 -28.91
C ALA A 226 14.84 6.62 -28.19
N PRO A 227 14.17 7.29 -27.21
CA PRO A 227 13.07 6.71 -26.46
C PRO A 227 11.91 6.30 -27.38
N ALA A 228 11.43 5.08 -27.24
CA ALA A 228 10.24 4.63 -27.92
C ALA A 228 9.11 4.42 -26.91
N LEU A 229 7.96 5.04 -27.18
CA LEU A 229 6.78 5.00 -26.31
C LEU A 229 5.64 4.28 -27.01
N LEU A 230 5.11 3.27 -26.34
CA LEU A 230 3.94 2.51 -26.77
C LEU A 230 2.91 2.41 -25.66
N VAL A 231 1.63 2.43 -26.03
CA VAL A 231 0.49 2.31 -25.12
C VAL A 231 -0.48 1.22 -25.56
N SER A 232 -1.23 0.68 -24.61
CA SER A 232 -2.30 -0.29 -24.85
C SER A 232 -3.44 -0.13 -23.85
N GLY A 233 -4.63 -0.63 -24.23
CA GLY A 233 -5.85 -0.50 -23.44
C GLY A 233 -6.55 0.86 -23.60
N GLY A 234 -7.58 1.05 -22.79
CA GLY A 234 -8.35 2.30 -22.72
C GLY A 234 -7.75 3.32 -21.75
N ALA A 235 -8.36 4.50 -21.66
CA ALA A 235 -8.02 5.49 -20.64
C ALA A 235 -8.49 5.01 -19.27
N ILE A 236 -7.59 5.03 -18.29
CA ILE A 236 -7.86 4.66 -16.89
C ILE A 236 -7.51 5.87 -16.02
N ASP A 237 -8.36 6.15 -15.03
CA ASP A 237 -8.18 7.28 -14.11
C ASP A 237 -7.18 6.93 -13.00
N ALA A 238 -7.51 5.99 -12.11
CA ALA A 238 -6.56 5.41 -11.18
C ALA A 238 -6.16 4.00 -11.64
N ALA A 239 -4.85 3.74 -11.74
CA ALA A 239 -4.33 2.50 -12.29
C ALA A 239 -3.22 1.90 -11.42
N GLN A 240 -3.25 0.58 -11.30
CA GLN A 240 -2.09 -0.22 -10.90
C GLN A 240 -1.58 -0.99 -12.10
N ALA A 241 -0.26 -1.05 -12.26
CA ALA A 241 0.36 -1.92 -13.22
C ALA A 241 1.46 -2.78 -12.61
N ASP A 242 1.43 -4.06 -12.97
CA ASP A 242 2.35 -5.10 -12.53
C ASP A 242 3.09 -5.63 -13.76
N VAL A 243 4.42 -5.54 -13.75
CA VAL A 243 5.28 -5.86 -14.89
C VAL A 243 6.41 -6.78 -14.43
N HIS A 244 6.53 -7.94 -15.07
CA HIS A 244 7.61 -8.89 -14.82
C HIS A 244 8.65 -8.75 -15.93
N VAL A 245 9.85 -8.28 -15.58
CA VAL A 245 10.90 -7.94 -16.54
C VAL A 245 12.28 -8.34 -16.08
N ASN A 246 13.22 -8.49 -17.02
CA ASN A 246 14.64 -8.48 -16.72
C ASN A 246 15.30 -7.32 -17.48
N VAL A 247 16.03 -6.47 -16.76
CA VAL A 247 16.71 -5.27 -17.27
C VAL A 247 18.23 -5.36 -17.19
N ASP A 248 18.80 -6.53 -16.84
CA ASP A 248 20.25 -6.70 -16.64
C ASP A 248 21.07 -6.41 -17.92
N GLN A 249 20.45 -6.58 -19.09
CA GLN A 249 21.06 -6.34 -20.39
C GLN A 249 20.69 -4.98 -20.99
N LEU A 250 20.02 -4.11 -20.24
CA LEU A 250 19.68 -2.77 -20.66
C LEU A 250 20.77 -1.79 -20.22
N ASP A 251 21.38 -1.09 -21.17
CA ASP A 251 22.15 0.13 -20.91
C ASP A 251 21.27 1.32 -21.28
N GLY A 252 20.42 1.71 -20.32
CA GLY A 252 19.31 2.63 -20.56
C GLY A 252 18.27 2.61 -19.46
N GLU A 253 17.05 2.98 -19.80
CA GLU A 253 15.95 3.12 -18.85
C GLU A 253 14.68 2.49 -19.41
N LEU A 254 14.03 1.67 -18.59
CA LEU A 254 12.67 1.21 -18.78
C LEU A 254 11.75 2.10 -17.93
N ARG A 255 10.71 2.66 -18.54
CA ARG A 255 9.63 3.36 -17.84
C ARG A 255 8.31 2.65 -18.05
N ILE A 256 7.62 2.42 -16.94
CA ILE A 256 6.23 2.01 -16.88
C ILE A 256 5.40 3.29 -16.80
N LEU A 257 4.47 3.47 -17.72
CA LEU A 257 3.73 4.72 -17.87
C LEU A 257 2.29 4.57 -17.41
N LEU A 258 1.82 5.58 -16.70
CA LEU A 258 0.42 5.79 -16.32
C LEU A 258 -0.08 7.10 -16.94
N HIS A 259 -1.39 7.20 -17.16
CA HIS A 259 -2.05 8.40 -17.68
C HIS A 259 -1.41 8.94 -18.98
N ALA A 260 -0.94 8.06 -19.87
CA ALA A 260 -0.13 8.47 -21.01
C ALA A 260 -0.98 9.07 -22.14
N SER A 261 -1.08 10.40 -22.22
CA SER A 261 -1.87 11.07 -23.26
C SER A 261 -1.08 11.27 -24.55
N ASP A 262 0.20 11.63 -24.45
CA ASP A 262 1.12 11.81 -25.57
C ASP A 262 2.59 11.68 -25.11
N ALA A 263 3.55 11.98 -25.99
CA ALA A 263 4.98 11.84 -25.71
C ALA A 263 5.53 12.87 -24.71
N ASP A 264 4.72 13.88 -24.36
CA ASP A 264 5.09 15.01 -23.53
C ASP A 264 4.26 15.07 -22.23
N ASN A 265 3.32 14.14 -22.03
CA ASN A 265 2.38 14.13 -20.90
C ASN A 265 2.07 12.69 -20.43
N PHE A 266 2.70 12.27 -19.33
CA PHE A 266 2.48 10.99 -18.67
C PHE A 266 3.11 10.95 -17.27
N ASP A 267 2.56 10.11 -16.40
CA ASP A 267 3.22 9.69 -15.16
C ASP A 267 4.08 8.45 -15.43
N TYR A 268 5.17 8.28 -14.67
CA TYR A 268 6.06 7.14 -14.86
C TYR A 268 6.67 6.60 -13.56
N PHE A 269 6.91 5.30 -13.58
CA PHE A 269 7.87 4.62 -12.71
C PHE A 269 8.96 3.99 -13.57
N SER A 270 10.22 4.31 -13.29
CA SER A 270 11.35 3.91 -14.11
C SER A 270 12.39 3.12 -13.35
N VAL A 271 13.11 2.26 -14.07
CA VAL A 271 14.28 1.52 -13.60
C VAL A 271 15.39 1.55 -14.65
N ASP A 272 16.63 1.74 -14.20
CA ASP A 272 17.86 1.69 -15.03
C ASP A 272 18.82 0.56 -14.64
N GLY A 273 18.35 -0.37 -13.80
CA GLY A 273 19.13 -1.49 -13.24
C GLY A 273 19.91 -1.13 -11.97
N THR A 274 20.11 0.15 -11.67
CA THR A 274 20.77 0.61 -10.42
C THR A 274 19.88 1.52 -9.59
N THR A 275 18.91 2.14 -10.22
CA THR A 275 18.04 3.12 -9.61
C THR A 275 16.61 2.93 -10.06
N ALA A 276 15.68 3.14 -9.15
CA ALA A 276 14.28 3.33 -9.45
C ALA A 276 13.88 4.79 -9.25
N ALA A 277 13.00 5.33 -10.10
CA ALA A 277 12.48 6.67 -9.96
C ALA A 277 10.99 6.75 -10.30
N LEU A 278 10.28 7.61 -9.60
CA LEU A 278 8.89 7.93 -9.86
C LEU A 278 8.80 9.41 -10.24
N GLY A 279 8.00 9.73 -11.25
CA GLY A 279 7.90 11.09 -11.72
C GLY A 279 6.83 11.29 -12.76
N ARG A 280 6.86 12.48 -13.36
CA ARG A 280 5.95 12.93 -14.40
C ARG A 280 6.70 13.62 -15.52
N VAL A 281 6.21 13.48 -16.74
CA VAL A 281 6.48 14.40 -17.83
C VAL A 281 5.20 15.19 -18.08
N GLU A 282 5.29 16.51 -18.05
CA GLU A 282 4.17 17.44 -18.31
C GLU A 282 4.68 18.57 -19.19
N ASP A 283 4.00 18.82 -20.31
CA ASP A 283 4.45 19.73 -21.37
C ASP A 283 5.92 19.48 -21.82
N GLY A 284 6.34 18.21 -21.81
CA GLY A 284 7.68 17.76 -22.19
C GLY A 284 8.75 18.00 -21.11
N ALA A 285 8.38 18.55 -19.96
CA ALA A 285 9.27 18.76 -18.83
C ALA A 285 9.18 17.60 -17.83
N ALA A 286 10.31 16.93 -17.59
CA ALA A 286 10.38 15.85 -16.60
C ALA A 286 10.58 16.38 -15.18
N THR A 287 9.72 15.96 -14.26
CA THR A 287 9.83 16.16 -12.83
C THR A 287 9.95 14.80 -12.15
N VAL A 288 10.94 14.65 -11.25
CA VAL A 288 11.10 13.45 -10.43
C VAL A 288 10.47 13.72 -9.08
N PHE A 289 9.53 12.87 -8.67
CA PHE A 289 8.90 12.93 -7.35
C PHE A 289 9.84 12.32 -6.30
N GLU A 290 10.33 11.11 -6.57
CA GLU A 290 11.26 10.40 -5.71
C GLU A 290 12.16 9.48 -6.53
N LYS A 291 13.38 9.22 -6.05
CA LYS A 291 14.39 8.38 -6.69
C LYS A 291 15.21 7.66 -5.63
N GLN A 292 15.41 6.35 -5.79
CA GLN A 292 16.12 5.52 -4.84
C GLN A 292 17.01 4.47 -5.53
N GLU A 293 18.25 4.33 -5.06
CA GLU A 293 19.15 3.25 -5.47
C GLU A 293 18.54 1.88 -5.11
N ILE A 294 18.59 0.95 -6.06
CA ILE A 294 18.09 -0.42 -5.90
C ILE A 294 19.25 -1.40 -6.08
N ASP A 295 19.29 -2.43 -5.24
CA ASP A 295 20.20 -3.58 -5.37
C ASP A 295 19.41 -4.78 -5.88
N ALA A 296 19.05 -4.74 -7.17
CA ALA A 296 18.19 -5.73 -7.79
C ALA A 296 18.80 -6.22 -9.11
N SER A 297 18.85 -7.54 -9.28
CA SER A 297 19.37 -8.22 -10.48
C SER A 297 18.49 -9.39 -10.85
N GLY A 298 18.47 -9.77 -12.12
CA GLY A 298 17.64 -10.88 -12.60
C GLY A 298 16.21 -10.45 -12.91
N TRP A 299 15.26 -11.37 -12.76
CA TRP A 299 13.85 -11.08 -12.95
C TRP A 299 13.32 -10.19 -11.83
N LEU A 300 12.79 -9.03 -12.23
CA LEU A 300 12.19 -8.03 -11.38
C LEU A 300 10.67 -8.11 -11.47
N PHE A 301 10.03 -8.03 -10.31
CA PHE A 301 8.62 -7.68 -10.20
C PHE A 301 8.52 -6.17 -9.96
N LEU A 302 8.04 -5.43 -10.96
CA LEU A 302 7.80 -4.00 -10.86
C LEU A 302 6.31 -3.76 -10.68
N ARG A 303 5.96 -2.95 -9.68
CA ARG A 303 4.59 -2.46 -9.50
C ARG A 303 4.59 -0.95 -9.45
N VAL A 304 3.66 -0.33 -10.16
CA VAL A 304 3.37 1.10 -10.03
C VAL A 304 1.89 1.30 -9.77
N PHE A 305 1.57 2.24 -8.89
CA PHE A 305 0.23 2.77 -8.69
C PHE A 305 0.26 4.28 -8.91
N GLY A 306 -0.76 4.81 -9.57
CA GLY A 306 -0.98 6.24 -9.72
C GLY A 306 -2.48 6.55 -9.80
N GLY A 307 -2.90 7.57 -9.06
CA GLY A 307 -4.28 8.03 -8.96
C GLY A 307 -4.56 8.66 -7.59
N ASP A 308 -5.63 9.44 -7.50
CA ASP A 308 -6.06 10.18 -6.29
C ASP A 308 -4.95 11.00 -5.63
N GLY A 309 -4.06 11.56 -6.44
CA GLY A 309 -2.93 12.38 -6.03
C GLY A 309 -1.77 11.63 -5.35
N HIS A 310 -1.79 10.30 -5.37
CA HIS A 310 -0.74 9.45 -4.80
C HIS A 310 -0.12 8.54 -5.85
N PHE A 311 1.21 8.52 -5.87
CA PHE A 311 1.98 7.66 -6.77
C PHE A 311 2.91 6.78 -5.94
N ARG A 312 2.99 5.48 -6.27
CA ARG A 312 3.86 4.52 -5.55
C ARG A 312 4.55 3.61 -6.54
N GLY A 313 5.85 3.44 -6.39
CA GLY A 313 6.69 2.54 -7.19
C GLY A 313 7.35 1.47 -6.31
N TYR A 314 7.26 0.21 -6.73
CA TYR A 314 7.77 -0.94 -6.01
C TYR A 314 8.69 -1.78 -6.89
N VAL A 315 9.76 -2.31 -6.28
CA VAL A 315 10.66 -3.29 -6.89
C VAL A 315 10.70 -4.52 -5.99
N ASN A 316 10.37 -5.68 -6.53
CA ASN A 316 10.34 -6.97 -5.82
C ASN A 316 9.49 -6.95 -4.53
N GLY A 317 8.45 -6.11 -4.51
CA GLY A 317 7.56 -5.93 -3.36
C GLY A 317 8.00 -4.84 -2.38
N ASP A 318 9.22 -4.31 -2.48
CA ASP A 318 9.67 -3.21 -1.63
C ASP A 318 9.25 -1.87 -2.24
N LEU A 319 8.69 -0.97 -1.42
CA LEU A 319 8.37 0.41 -1.84
C LEU A 319 9.70 1.18 -1.99
N VAL A 320 9.96 1.67 -3.20
CA VAL A 320 11.20 2.39 -3.52
C VAL A 320 10.99 3.85 -3.91
N ALA A 321 9.75 4.27 -4.17
CA ALA A 321 9.42 5.65 -4.48
C ALA A 321 7.95 5.96 -4.16
N HIS A 322 7.71 7.12 -3.58
CA HIS A 322 6.41 7.66 -3.21
C HIS A 322 6.31 9.13 -3.62
N GLY A 323 5.32 9.45 -4.45
CA GLY A 323 5.11 10.78 -5.00
C GLY A 323 3.73 11.33 -4.68
N HIS A 324 3.65 12.66 -4.62
CA HIS A 324 2.39 13.40 -4.53
C HIS A 324 2.34 14.46 -5.63
N ALA A 325 1.30 14.44 -6.44
CA ALA A 325 1.01 15.43 -7.48
C ALA A 325 -0.50 15.39 -7.77
N ASP A 326 -1.08 16.45 -8.32
CA ASP A 326 -2.45 16.38 -8.85
C ASP A 326 -2.51 15.37 -10.00
N ASP A 327 -3.62 14.65 -10.18
CA ASP A 327 -3.70 13.61 -11.23
C ASP A 327 -3.69 14.21 -12.64
N LEU A 328 -2.99 13.54 -13.55
CA LEU A 328 -3.15 13.80 -14.99
C LEU A 328 -4.53 13.31 -15.45
N PRO A 329 -5.04 13.82 -16.58
CA PRO A 329 -6.26 13.27 -17.17
C PRO A 329 -6.13 11.76 -17.41
N PRO A 330 -7.24 10.99 -17.30
CA PRO A 330 -7.23 9.55 -17.53
C PRO A 330 -6.57 9.19 -18.86
N GLY A 331 -5.69 8.19 -18.83
CA GLY A 331 -4.90 7.78 -19.99
C GLY A 331 -4.53 6.31 -19.93
N PRO A 332 -4.14 5.71 -21.06
CA PRO A 332 -3.75 4.32 -21.12
C PRO A 332 -2.43 4.07 -20.38
N PHE A 333 -2.22 2.79 -20.08
CA PHE A 333 -0.91 2.29 -19.70
C PHE A 333 0.04 2.27 -20.90
N GLY A 334 1.32 2.50 -20.63
CA GLY A 334 2.36 2.33 -21.63
C GLY A 334 3.70 1.87 -21.09
N LEU A 335 4.61 1.61 -22.04
CA LEU A 335 6.02 1.42 -21.78
C LEU A 335 6.81 2.45 -22.60
N GLN A 336 7.84 3.01 -21.99
CA GLN A 336 8.89 3.74 -22.72
C GLN A 336 10.24 3.08 -22.46
N VAL A 337 10.94 2.71 -23.53
CA VAL A 337 12.28 2.12 -23.43
C VAL A 337 13.26 3.02 -24.17
N SER A 338 14.41 3.29 -23.54
CA SER A 338 15.48 4.11 -24.12
C SER A 338 16.86 3.48 -23.90
N GLY A 339 17.85 3.94 -24.67
CA GLY A 339 19.22 3.44 -24.56
C GLY A 339 19.50 2.29 -25.53
N SER A 340 20.29 1.31 -25.10
CA SER A 340 20.73 0.18 -25.91
C SER A 340 20.71 -1.14 -25.14
N GLY A 341 20.87 -2.26 -25.83
CA GLY A 341 20.82 -3.59 -25.22
C GLY A 341 19.42 -4.18 -25.32
N MET A 342 18.90 -4.75 -24.24
CA MET A 342 17.64 -5.49 -24.25
C MET A 342 16.93 -5.47 -22.89
N VAL A 343 15.60 -5.36 -22.92
CA VAL A 343 14.69 -5.67 -21.80
C VAL A 343 13.94 -6.96 -22.14
N LEU A 344 13.87 -7.90 -21.21
CA LEU A 344 12.99 -9.06 -21.33
C LEU A 344 11.68 -8.78 -20.59
N VAL A 345 10.55 -9.15 -21.19
CA VAL A 345 9.21 -8.98 -20.63
C VAL A 345 8.51 -10.34 -20.62
N GLU A 346 8.16 -10.80 -19.43
CA GLU A 346 7.39 -12.04 -19.22
C GLU A 346 5.89 -11.77 -19.19
N GLN A 347 5.49 -10.69 -18.51
CA GLN A 347 4.09 -10.41 -18.27
C GLN A 347 3.86 -8.92 -17.98
N ILE A 348 2.75 -8.41 -18.47
CA ILE A 348 2.20 -7.10 -18.13
C ILE A 348 0.77 -7.30 -17.67
N GLN A 349 0.41 -6.67 -16.56
CA GLN A 349 -0.96 -6.59 -16.10
C GLN A 349 -1.27 -5.17 -15.69
N VAL A 350 -2.42 -4.67 -16.11
CA VAL A 350 -2.94 -3.35 -15.77
C VAL A 350 -4.31 -3.54 -15.15
N GLN A 351 -4.53 -2.91 -14.01
CA GLN A 351 -5.80 -2.95 -13.27
C GLN A 351 -6.31 -1.52 -13.10
N ALA A 352 -7.56 -1.30 -13.47
CA ALA A 352 -8.29 -0.11 -13.05
C ALA A 352 -8.58 -0.22 -11.55
N VAL A 353 -8.26 0.83 -10.80
CA VAL A 353 -8.57 0.93 -9.37
C VAL A 353 -9.84 1.77 -9.28
N GLY A 354 -10.95 1.14 -8.88
CA GLY A 354 -12.23 1.84 -8.75
C GLY A 354 -12.22 2.82 -7.58
N GLU A 355 -13.06 3.86 -7.66
CA GLU A 355 -13.41 4.65 -6.47
C GLU A 355 -14.00 3.70 -5.41
N SER A 356 -13.45 3.73 -4.20
CA SER A 356 -14.08 3.09 -3.04
C SER A 356 -15.40 3.83 -2.75
N ASP A 357 -16.53 3.24 -3.13
CA ASP A 357 -17.89 3.74 -2.86
C ASP A 357 -18.19 3.93 -1.36
#